data_AF-A0A4Y2ISL8-F1
#
_entry.id   AF-A0A4Y2ISL8-F1
#
_cell.length_a   1.000
_cell.length_b   1.000
_cell.length_c   1.000
_cell.angle_alpha   90.00
_cell.angle_beta   90.00
_cell.angle_gamma   90.00
#
_symmetry.space_group_name_H-M   'P 1'
#
loop_
_entity.id
_entity.type
_entity.pdbx_description
1 polymer ?
#
loop_
_entity_poly.entity_id
_entity_poly.type
_entity_poly.pdbx_seq_one_letter_code
_entity_poly.pdbx_strand_id
1 'polypeptide(L)'
;MSKLTQEFHKRLGSIPNCSCPGYPGSVEIYHKVLKQMLHHVIRTAPSNFDQHIPYLLFSYREVPNCTTGVSPFQLMYGRQARGPLAVLKSSWSGEVPLRTNISQSAVDYLQELKLKMEQAAEQVKIFAEWKQ
;
A
#
# COMPACT_ATOMS: atom_id res chain seq x y z
N MET A 1 -26.58 8.94 15.04
CA MET A 1 -26.46 9.14 13.57
C MET A 1 -27.36 10.30 13.16
N SER A 2 -26.92 11.13 12.21
CA SER A 2 -27.75 12.22 11.66
C SER A 2 -28.96 11.66 10.91
N LYS A 3 -30.07 12.41 10.88
CA LYS A 3 -31.30 12.05 10.13
C LYS A 3 -31.01 11.83 8.64
N LEU A 4 -30.07 12.58 8.07
CA LEU A 4 -29.62 12.41 6.69
C LEU A 4 -28.98 11.04 6.45
N THR A 5 -28.14 10.58 7.39
CA THR A 5 -27.45 9.29 7.31
C THR A 5 -28.43 8.11 7.40
N GLN A 6 -29.49 8.24 8.20
CA GLN A 6 -30.54 7.23 8.30
C GLN A 6 -31.32 7.07 6.98
N GLU A 7 -31.70 8.18 6.34
CA GLU A 7 -32.36 8.16 5.03
C GLU A 7 -31.46 7.59 3.94
N PHE A 8 -30.15 7.91 4.00
CA PHE A 8 -29.16 7.34 3.07
C PHE A 8 -29.09 5.81 3.19
N HIS A 9 -28.97 5.28 4.41
CA HIS A 9 -28.94 3.83 4.64
C HIS A 9 -30.22 3.14 4.17
N LYS A 10 -31.38 3.74 4.45
CA LYS A 10 -32.71 3.26 4.04
C LYS A 10 -32.84 3.16 2.53
N ARG A 11 -32.37 4.18 1.78
CA ARG A 11 -32.44 4.21 0.31
C ARG A 11 -31.49 3.20 -0.34
N LEU A 12 -30.31 2.99 0.25
CA LEU A 12 -29.34 2.02 -0.26
C LEU A 12 -29.62 0.58 0.17
N GLY A 13 -30.62 0.34 1.02
CA GLY A 13 -30.89 -0.99 1.58
C GLY A 13 -29.73 -1.51 2.46
N SER A 14 -28.90 -0.61 2.98
CA SER A 14 -27.74 -0.96 3.80
C SER A 14 -28.08 -0.88 5.28
N ILE A 15 -27.62 -1.87 6.03
CA ILE A 15 -27.84 -1.92 7.49
C ILE A 15 -26.54 -1.43 8.16
N PRO A 16 -26.60 -0.37 8.98
CA PRO A 16 -25.43 0.13 9.69
C PRO A 16 -25.10 -0.82 10.85
N ASN A 17 -23.93 -1.46 10.79
CA ASN A 17 -23.37 -2.24 11.89
C ASN A 17 -22.30 -1.41 12.60
N CYS A 18 -22.53 -1.07 13.87
CA CYS A 18 -21.53 -0.45 14.72
C CYS A 18 -20.73 -1.53 15.45
N SER A 19 -19.40 -1.44 15.44
CA SER A 19 -18.54 -2.33 16.23
C SER A 19 -18.67 -2.06 17.73
N CYS A 20 -18.47 -3.11 18.54
CA CYS A 20 -18.42 -2.98 19.99
C CYS A 20 -17.16 -2.20 20.41
N PRO A 21 -17.26 -1.24 21.35
CA PRO A 21 -16.10 -0.53 21.87
C PRO A 21 -15.05 -1.50 22.45
N GLY A 22 -13.77 -1.27 22.13
CA GLY A 22 -12.64 -2.02 22.71
C GLY A 22 -12.22 -3.29 21.98
N TYR A 23 -12.96 -3.74 20.96
CA TYR A 23 -12.61 -4.91 20.15
C TYR A 23 -12.30 -4.53 18.70
N PRO A 24 -11.02 -4.36 18.35
CA PRO A 24 -10.66 -3.90 17.01
C PRO A 24 -10.91 -4.98 15.96
N GLY A 25 -11.79 -4.69 15.02
CA GLY A 25 -11.99 -5.53 13.84
C GLY A 25 -10.83 -5.44 12.84
N SER A 26 -10.81 -6.31 11.83
CA SER A 26 -9.79 -6.31 10.77
C SER A 26 -9.68 -4.95 10.05
N VAL A 27 -10.79 -4.22 9.93
CA VAL A 27 -10.82 -2.86 9.35
C VAL A 27 -10.07 -1.85 10.21
N GLU A 28 -10.14 -1.97 11.54
CA GLU A 28 -9.42 -1.07 12.44
C GLU A 28 -7.90 -1.33 12.39
N ILE A 29 -7.52 -2.60 12.28
CA ILE A 29 -6.11 -2.99 12.06
C ILE A 29 -5.62 -2.43 10.73
N TYR A 30 -6.42 -2.53 9.66
CA TYR A 30 -6.10 -1.92 8.37
C TYR A 30 -5.90 -0.40 8.50
N HIS A 31 -6.85 0.31 9.11
CA HIS A 31 -6.74 1.76 9.29
C HIS A 31 -5.51 2.15 10.13
N LYS A 32 -5.15 1.35 11.14
CA LYS A 32 -3.93 1.55 11.92
C LYS A 32 -2.69 1.49 11.04
N VAL A 33 -2.57 0.46 10.20
CA VAL A 33 -1.43 0.30 9.28
C VAL A 33 -1.39 1.43 8.25
N LEU A 34 -2.53 1.75 7.63
CA LEU A 34 -2.61 2.81 6.63
C LEU A 34 -2.21 4.17 7.22
N LYS A 35 -2.65 4.50 8.44
CA LYS A 35 -2.25 5.72 9.14
C LYS A 35 -0.74 5.77 9.40
N GLN A 36 -0.13 4.64 9.77
CA GLN A 36 1.32 4.56 9.97
C GLN A 36 2.08 4.78 8.66
N MET A 37 1.65 4.15 7.57
CA MET A 37 2.22 4.37 6.25
C MET A 37 2.10 5.83 5.80
N LEU A 38 0.92 6.43 6.01
CA LEU A 38 0.66 7.82 5.64
C LEU A 38 1.50 8.80 6.47
N HIS A 39 1.66 8.53 7.78
CA HIS A 39 2.51 9.34 8.65
C HIS A 39 3.96 9.39 8.13
N HIS A 40 4.47 8.26 7.64
CA HIS A 40 5.80 8.20 7.03
C HIS A 40 5.89 9.09 5.78
N VAL A 41 4.92 8.96 4.87
CA VAL A 41 4.88 9.72 3.62
C VAL A 41 4.75 11.23 3.86
N ILE A 42 3.88 11.63 4.80
CA ILE A 42 3.69 13.04 5.14
C ILE A 42 4.98 13.62 5.74
N ARG A 43 5.71 12.86 6.55
CA ARG A 43 6.99 13.32 7.11
C ARG A 43 8.06 13.53 6.03
N THR A 44 8.07 12.71 4.98
CA THR A 44 9.01 12.85 3.87
C THR A 44 8.61 13.92 2.85
N ALA A 45 7.32 14.03 2.53
CA ALA A 45 6.80 14.90 1.48
C ALA A 45 5.41 15.42 1.85
N PRO A 46 5.31 16.47 2.70
CA PRO A 46 4.03 16.93 3.24
C PRO A 46 3.09 17.53 2.19
N SER A 47 3.63 18.14 1.13
CA SER A 47 2.82 18.83 0.12
C SER A 47 2.15 17.90 -0.91
N ASN A 48 2.67 16.69 -1.12
CA ASN A 48 2.24 15.80 -2.22
C ASN A 48 1.69 14.46 -1.73
N PHE A 49 1.24 14.38 -0.47
CA PHE A 49 0.81 13.11 0.12
C PHE A 49 -0.36 12.46 -0.64
N ASP A 50 -1.25 13.26 -1.24
CA ASP A 50 -2.40 12.77 -2.03
C ASP A 50 -1.97 11.92 -3.22
N GLN A 51 -0.88 12.32 -3.89
CA GLN A 51 -0.31 11.58 -5.02
C GLN A 51 0.28 10.24 -4.58
N HIS A 52 0.62 10.11 -3.30
CA HIS A 52 1.19 8.89 -2.74
C HIS A 52 0.15 7.86 -2.29
N ILE A 53 -1.12 8.27 -2.09
CA ILE A 53 -2.20 7.39 -1.63
C ILE A 53 -2.36 6.14 -2.51
N PRO A 54 -2.40 6.23 -3.85
CA PRO A 54 -2.55 5.04 -4.69
C PRO A 54 -1.41 4.03 -4.52
N TYR A 55 -0.17 4.51 -4.34
CA TYR A 55 0.99 3.64 -4.14
C TYR A 55 0.96 2.96 -2.77
N LEU A 56 0.56 3.67 -1.72
CA LEU A 56 0.37 3.10 -0.38
C LEU A 56 -0.73 2.04 -0.35
N LEU A 57 -1.84 2.30 -1.04
CA LEU A 57 -2.93 1.32 -1.14
C LEU A 57 -2.49 0.10 -1.94
N PHE A 58 -1.67 0.27 -2.98
CA PHE A 58 -1.12 -0.84 -3.75
C PHE A 58 -0.18 -1.71 -2.91
N SER A 59 0.75 -1.10 -2.17
CA SER A 59 1.70 -1.84 -1.33
C SER A 59 0.98 -2.68 -0.27
N TYR A 60 -0.06 -2.13 0.38
CA TYR A 60 -0.87 -2.91 1.31
C TYR A 60 -1.62 -4.07 0.64
N ARG A 61 -2.14 -3.88 -0.58
CA ARG A 61 -2.92 -4.89 -1.29
C ARG A 61 -2.07 -6.03 -1.86
N GLU A 62 -0.79 -5.79 -2.13
CA GLU A 62 0.14 -6.80 -2.61
C GLU A 62 0.59 -7.76 -1.49
N VAL A 63 0.80 -7.24 -0.28
CA VAL A 63 1.38 -7.99 0.83
C VAL A 63 0.36 -8.98 1.43
N PRO A 64 0.76 -10.25 1.70
CA PRO A 64 -0.11 -11.20 2.37
C PRO A 64 -0.41 -10.76 3.81
N ASN A 65 -1.69 -10.85 4.21
CA ASN A 65 -2.09 -10.55 5.58
C ASN A 65 -1.78 -11.75 6.50
N CYS A 66 -1.28 -11.50 7.70
CA CYS A 66 -0.87 -12.55 8.64
C CYS A 66 -2.03 -13.48 9.04
N THR A 67 -3.26 -12.96 9.15
CA THR A 67 -4.44 -13.75 9.52
C THR A 67 -4.91 -14.68 8.41
N THR A 68 -4.81 -14.23 7.16
CA THR A 68 -5.42 -14.92 6.01
C THR A 68 -4.37 -15.68 5.19
N GLY A 69 -3.09 -15.35 5.33
CA GLY A 69 -1.98 -15.90 4.54
C GLY A 69 -1.97 -15.49 3.07
N VAL A 70 -3.00 -14.78 2.60
CA VAL A 70 -3.17 -14.31 1.23
C VAL A 70 -3.31 -12.79 1.18
N SER A 71 -2.95 -12.20 0.04
CA SER A 71 -3.03 -10.74 -0.12
C SER A 71 -4.46 -10.28 -0.45
N PRO A 72 -4.87 -9.07 -0.03
CA PRO A 72 -6.18 -8.53 -0.39
C PRO A 72 -6.44 -8.48 -1.90
N PHE A 73 -5.41 -8.21 -2.70
CA PHE A 73 -5.53 -8.24 -4.16
C PHE A 73 -5.87 -9.63 -4.68
N GLN A 74 -5.21 -10.66 -4.13
CA GLN A 74 -5.46 -12.04 -4.51
C GLN A 74 -6.87 -12.49 -4.10
N LEU A 75 -7.37 -12.06 -2.94
CA LEU A 75 -8.74 -12.34 -2.51
C LEU A 75 -9.78 -11.74 -3.46
N MET A 76 -9.55 -10.51 -3.94
CA MET A 76 -10.51 -9.80 -4.78
C MET A 76 -10.51 -10.27 -6.23
N TYR A 77 -9.33 -10.58 -6.78
CA TYR A 77 -9.16 -10.87 -8.21
C TYR A 77 -8.77 -12.32 -8.52
N GLY A 78 -8.53 -13.16 -7.52
CA GLY A 78 -8.10 -14.56 -7.70
C GLY A 78 -6.71 -14.74 -8.30
N ARG A 79 -5.91 -13.67 -8.42
CA ARG A 79 -4.57 -13.68 -9.00
C ARG A 79 -3.60 -12.85 -8.18
N GLN A 80 -2.30 -13.16 -8.24
CA GLN A 80 -1.31 -12.33 -7.57
C GLN A 80 -1.13 -10.98 -8.29
N ALA A 81 -0.94 -9.92 -7.50
CA ALA A 81 -0.62 -8.60 -8.04
C ALA A 81 0.76 -8.65 -8.72
N ARG A 82 0.87 -8.08 -9.91
CA ARG A 82 2.18 -7.80 -10.51
C ARG A 82 2.70 -6.48 -9.98
N GLY A 83 3.45 -6.53 -8.89
CA GLY A 83 4.20 -5.39 -8.37
C GLY A 83 5.51 -5.14 -9.12
N PRO A 84 6.20 -4.03 -8.81
CA PRO A 84 7.51 -3.70 -9.40
C PRO A 84 8.54 -4.83 -9.22
N LEU A 85 8.55 -5.50 -8.07
CA LEU A 85 9.45 -6.63 -7.79
C LEU A 85 9.14 -7.85 -8.65
N ALA A 86 7.86 -8.13 -8.91
CA ALA A 86 7.46 -9.21 -9.80
C ALA A 86 7.90 -8.92 -11.25
N VAL A 87 7.79 -7.67 -11.70
CA VAL A 87 8.27 -7.22 -13.01
C VAL A 87 9.80 -7.34 -13.12
N LEU A 88 10.53 -6.92 -12.08
CA LEU A 88 11.99 -7.07 -12.01
C LEU A 88 12.40 -8.54 -12.08
N LYS A 89 11.76 -9.41 -11.30
CA LYS A 89 12.00 -10.85 -11.34
C LYS A 89 11.78 -11.43 -12.74
N SER A 90 10.67 -11.08 -13.40
CA SER A 90 10.36 -11.58 -14.75
C SER A 90 11.32 -11.06 -15.83
N SER A 91 11.87 -9.86 -15.63
CA SER A 91 12.89 -9.30 -16.52
C SER A 91 14.22 -10.06 -16.36
N TRP A 92 14.61 -10.37 -15.13
CA TRP A 92 15.85 -11.11 -14.85
C TRP A 92 15.77 -12.60 -15.18
N SER A 93 14.58 -13.21 -15.11
CA SER A 93 14.37 -14.61 -15.53
C SER A 93 14.28 -14.77 -17.06
N GLY A 94 14.31 -13.67 -17.82
CA GLY A 94 14.24 -13.71 -19.29
C GLY A 94 12.84 -13.99 -19.85
N GLU A 95 11.81 -14.03 -19.00
CA GLU A 95 10.41 -14.22 -19.42
C GLU A 95 9.87 -13.00 -20.17
N VAL A 96 10.39 -11.81 -19.86
CA VAL A 96 10.01 -10.56 -20.52
C VAL A 96 11.26 -9.93 -21.16
N PRO A 97 11.28 -9.73 -22.49
CA PRO A 97 12.43 -9.11 -23.14
C PRO A 97 12.53 -7.64 -22.72
N LEU A 98 13.66 -7.29 -22.10
CA LEU A 98 14.01 -5.91 -21.78
C LEU A 98 14.21 -5.13 -23.09
N ARG A 99 13.52 -4.00 -23.24
CA ARG A 99 13.82 -3.06 -24.32
C ARG A 99 15.20 -2.46 -24.06
N THR A 100 16.19 -2.83 -24.87
CA THR A 100 17.59 -2.37 -24.77
C THR A 100 17.79 -0.90 -25.11
N ASN A 101 16.77 -0.23 -25.67
CA ASN A 101 16.79 1.20 -25.95
C ASN A 101 16.38 1.98 -24.70
N ILE A 102 17.22 1.94 -23.67
CA ILE A 102 17.06 2.70 -22.44
C ILE A 102 17.49 4.14 -22.74
N SER A 103 16.56 5.10 -22.74
CA SER A 103 16.90 6.51 -22.86
C SER A 103 17.73 6.95 -21.64
N GLN A 104 18.57 7.99 -21.79
CA GLN A 104 19.34 8.54 -20.66
C GLN A 104 18.45 8.84 -19.43
N SER A 105 17.22 9.31 -19.68
CA SER A 105 16.18 9.54 -18.67
C SER A 105 15.79 8.29 -17.86
N ALA A 106 15.82 7.08 -18.45
CA ALA A 106 15.52 5.85 -17.72
C ALA A 106 16.67 5.40 -16.82
N VAL A 107 17.93 5.70 -17.18
CA VAL A 107 19.09 5.46 -16.32
C VAL A 107 19.04 6.38 -15.10
N ASP A 108 18.74 7.66 -15.30
CA ASP A 108 18.60 8.64 -14.22
C ASP A 108 17.48 8.24 -13.25
N TYR A 109 16.34 7.76 -13.78
CA TYR A 109 15.25 7.24 -12.97
C TYR A 109 15.66 6.02 -12.13
N LEU A 110 16.44 5.08 -12.69
CA LEU A 110 16.90 3.90 -11.95
C LEU A 110 17.89 4.27 -10.84
N GLN A 111 18.75 5.25 -11.08
CA GLN A 111 19.66 5.78 -10.04
C GLN A 111 18.88 6.47 -8.92
N GLU A 112 17.91 7.31 -9.27
CA GLU A 112 17.03 7.95 -8.29
C GLU A 112 16.22 6.92 -7.50
N LEU A 113 15.69 5.90 -8.19
CA LEU A 113 14.97 4.79 -7.56
C LEU A 113 15.86 4.05 -6.56
N LYS A 114 17.10 3.72 -6.95
CA LYS A 114 18.07 3.06 -6.07
C LYS A 114 18.31 3.88 -4.80
N LEU A 115 18.58 5.19 -4.96
CA LEU A 115 18.78 6.10 -3.84
C LEU A 115 17.56 6.14 -2.92
N LYS A 116 16.35 6.23 -3.48
CA LYS A 116 15.10 6.20 -2.71
C LYS A 116 14.90 4.88 -1.96
N MET A 117 15.27 3.75 -2.56
CA MET A 117 15.19 2.44 -1.89
C MET A 117 16.18 2.33 -0.72
N GLU A 118 17.40 2.83 -0.88
CA GLU A 118 18.40 2.86 0.21
C GLU A 118 17.94 3.77 1.35
N GLN A 119 17.42 4.96 1.04
CA GLN A 119 16.84 5.87 2.03
C GLN A 119 15.66 5.22 2.76
N ALA A 120 14.74 4.57 2.02
CA ALA A 120 13.61 3.88 2.62
C ALA A 120 14.06 2.74 3.56
N ALA A 121 15.07 1.96 3.17
CA ALA A 121 15.63 0.90 4.00
C ALA A 121 16.21 1.45 5.31
N GLU A 122 16.91 2.58 5.25
CA GLU A 122 17.45 3.23 6.44
C GLU A 122 16.36 3.76 7.37
N GLN A 123 15.32 4.40 6.80
CA GLN A 123 14.18 4.84 7.61
C GLN A 123 13.44 3.69 8.28
N VAL A 124 13.37 2.52 7.63
CA VAL A 124 12.78 1.31 8.22
C VAL A 124 13.62 0.79 9.39
N LYS A 125 14.95 0.79 9.29
CA LYS A 125 15.83 0.41 10.41
C LYS A 125 15.63 1.33 11.60
N ILE A 126 15.69 2.64 11.38
CA ILE A 126 15.44 3.64 12.42
C ILE A 126 14.07 3.37 13.04
N PHE A 127 13.01 3.22 12.24
CA PHE A 127 11.69 2.95 12.80
C PHE A 127 11.59 1.63 13.59
N ALA A 128 12.32 0.59 13.18
CA ALA A 128 12.38 -0.68 13.91
C ALA A 128 13.05 -0.52 15.29
N GLU A 129 14.10 0.30 15.38
CA GLU A 129 14.79 0.62 16.63
C GLU A 129 13.91 1.44 17.59
N TRP A 130 13.11 2.38 17.08
CA TRP A 130 12.18 3.19 17.89
C TRP A 130 10.97 2.41 18.44
N LYS A 131 10.74 1.20 17.92
CA LYS A 131 9.60 0.35 18.31
C LYS A 131 9.99 -0.74 19.34
N GLN A 132 11.29 -0.91 19.61
CA GLN A 132 11.81 -1.71 20.73
C GLN A 132 11.73 -0.92 22.04
#